data_AF-A0A3G9IZ38-F1
#
_entry.id   AF-A0A3G9IZ38-F1
#
_cell.length_a   1.000
_cell.length_b   1.000
_cell.length_c   1.000
_cell.angle_alpha   90.00
_cell.angle_beta   90.00
_cell.angle_gamma   90.00
#
_symmetry.space_group_name_H-M   'P 1'
#
loop_
_entity.id
_entity.type
_entity.pdbx_description
1 polymer ?
#
loop_
_entity_poly.entity_id
_entity_poly.type
_entity_poly.pdbx_seq_one_letter_code
_entity_poly.pdbx_strand_id
1 'polypeptide(L)'
;MYATITDLRDRARALEDSADRLAHRVGTIAWQGTAADAMRRRAGTAIAELRRCARLHDDAAAVLERHHQAALMNPVGHMADEAVGAVDGLASLVGGLL
;
A
#
# COMPACT_ATOMS: atom_id res chain seq x y z
N MET A 1 -1.82 11.12 4.92
CA MET A 1 -2.51 9.81 4.95
C MET A 1 -3.20 9.50 3.62
N TYR A 2 -4.10 10.35 3.11
CA TYR A 2 -4.69 10.15 1.77
C TYR A 2 -3.64 10.01 0.65
N ALA A 3 -2.59 10.84 0.64
CA ALA A 3 -1.50 10.72 -0.33
C ALA A 3 -0.82 9.34 -0.33
N THR A 4 -0.69 8.71 0.85
CA THR A 4 -0.10 7.37 0.99
C THR A 4 -1.03 6.28 0.48
N ILE A 5 -2.34 6.41 0.72
CA ILE A 5 -3.36 5.48 0.19
C ILE A 5 -3.39 5.55 -1.34
N THR A 6 -3.37 6.75 -1.91
CA THR A 6 -3.31 6.97 -3.36
C THR A 6 -2.04 6.38 -3.96
N ASP A 7 -0.87 6.66 -3.37
CA ASP A 7 0.42 6.11 -3.84
C ASP A 7 0.44 4.56 -3.82
N LEU A 8 -0.15 3.92 -2.80
CA LEU A 8 -0.28 2.46 -2.77
C LEU A 8 -1.19 1.92 -3.88
N ARG A 9 -2.32 2.57 -4.14
CA ARG A 9 -3.23 2.20 -5.24
C ARG A 9 -2.58 2.39 -6.61
N ASP A 10 -1.86 3.48 -6.80
CA ASP A 10 -1.13 3.76 -8.04
C ASP A 10 -0.03 2.72 -8.28
N ARG A 11 0.69 2.31 -7.23
CA ARG A 11 1.69 1.23 -7.30
C ARG A 11 1.05 -0.12 -7.61
N ALA A 12 -0.09 -0.44 -6.99
CA ALA A 12 -0.82 -1.67 -7.27
C ALA A 12 -1.19 -1.73 -8.77
N ARG A 13 -1.76 -0.66 -9.30
CA ARG A 13 -2.14 -0.55 -10.71
C ARG A 13 -0.95 -0.64 -11.66
N ALA A 14 0.16 0.03 -11.34
CA ALA A 14 1.38 -0.05 -12.14
C ALA A 14 1.97 -1.48 -12.20
N LEU A 15 1.84 -2.25 -11.11
CA LEU A 15 2.25 -3.66 -11.05
C LEU A 15 1.31 -4.55 -11.88
N GLU A 16 0.00 -4.32 -11.84
CA GLU A 16 -0.98 -5.03 -12.69
C GLU A 16 -0.71 -4.77 -14.17
N ASP A 17 -0.55 -3.51 -14.56
CA ASP A 17 -0.23 -3.13 -15.94
C ASP A 17 1.07 -3.79 -16.41
N SER A 18 2.07 -3.88 -15.52
CA SER A 18 3.34 -4.54 -15.82
C SER A 18 3.18 -6.05 -15.97
N ALA A 19 2.36 -6.67 -15.13
CA ALA A 19 2.03 -8.09 -15.21
C ALA A 19 1.32 -8.42 -16.52
N ASP A 20 0.36 -7.59 -16.93
CA ASP A 20 -0.42 -7.79 -18.15
C ASP A 20 0.41 -7.55 -19.41
N ARG A 21 1.26 -6.52 -19.43
CA ARG A 21 2.25 -6.33 -20.51
C ARG A 21 3.17 -7.54 -20.64
N LEU A 22 3.67 -8.08 -19.52
CA LEU A 22 4.53 -9.25 -19.54
C LEU A 22 3.77 -10.50 -20.02
N ALA A 23 2.55 -10.72 -19.53
CA ALA A 23 1.69 -11.82 -19.94
C ALA A 23 1.39 -11.78 -21.44
N HIS A 24 1.08 -10.60 -21.97
CA HIS A 24 0.86 -10.40 -23.39
C HIS A 24 2.12 -10.74 -24.20
N ARG A 25 3.27 -10.17 -23.86
CA ARG A 25 4.55 -10.47 -24.53
C ARG A 25 4.88 -11.97 -24.50
N VAL A 26 4.76 -12.60 -23.34
CA VAL A 26 5.00 -14.05 -23.16
C VAL A 26 4.04 -14.89 -24.00
N GLY A 27 2.79 -14.46 -24.15
CA GLY A 27 1.79 -15.12 -24.99
C GLY A 27 2.10 -15.06 -26.49
N THR A 28 2.85 -14.05 -26.95
CA THR A 28 3.23 -13.90 -28.36
C THR A 28 4.45 -14.74 -28.77
N ILE A 29 5.19 -15.31 -27.82
CA ILE A 29 6.40 -16.09 -28.10
C ILE A 29 6.03 -17.52 -28.50
N ALA A 30 6.54 -17.96 -29.65
CA ALA A 30 6.49 -19.36 -30.07
C ALA A 30 7.53 -20.19 -29.30
N TRP A 31 7.13 -20.73 -28.14
CA TRP A 31 7.99 -21.54 -27.29
C TRP A 31 8.26 -22.91 -27.92
N GLN A 32 9.53 -23.29 -28.06
CA GLN A 32 9.93 -24.61 -28.56
C GLN A 32 11.17 -25.13 -27.82
N GLY A 33 11.08 -26.38 -27.35
CA GLY A 33 12.16 -27.07 -26.66
C GLY A 33 12.18 -26.84 -25.14
N THR A 34 13.02 -27.61 -24.45
CA THR A 34 13.06 -27.67 -22.98
C THR A 34 13.49 -26.37 -22.32
N ALA A 35 14.42 -25.62 -22.94
CA ALA A 35 14.85 -24.31 -22.46
C ALA A 35 13.71 -23.28 -22.55
N ALA A 36 12.95 -23.31 -23.64
CA ALA A 36 11.78 -22.46 -23.85
C ALA A 36 10.68 -22.74 -22.80
N ASP A 37 10.43 -24.00 -22.46
CA ASP A 37 9.48 -24.37 -21.41
C ASP A 37 9.91 -23.87 -20.03
N ALA A 38 11.20 -23.93 -19.71
CA ALA A 38 11.73 -23.38 -18.47
C ALA A 38 11.55 -21.87 -18.39
N MET A 39 11.82 -21.15 -19.48
CA MET A 39 11.60 -19.71 -19.58
C MET A 39 10.11 -19.35 -19.47
N ARG A 40 9.22 -20.10 -20.12
CA ARG A 40 7.77 -19.91 -20.03
C ARG A 40 7.26 -20.06 -18.59
N ARG A 41 7.71 -21.11 -17.88
CA ARG A 41 7.39 -21.30 -16.46
C ARG A 41 7.90 -20.14 -15.60
N ARG A 42 9.17 -19.74 -15.80
CA ARG A 42 9.76 -18.62 -15.06
C ARG A 42 9.01 -17.32 -15.27
N ALA A 43 8.58 -17.04 -16.51
CA ALA A 43 7.77 -15.89 -16.83
C ALA A 43 6.39 -15.96 -16.15
N GLY A 44 5.75 -17.14 -16.14
CA GLY A 44 4.51 -17.38 -15.41
C GLY A 44 4.64 -17.08 -13.90
N THR A 45 5.72 -17.53 -13.27
CA THR A 45 6.03 -17.18 -11.87
C THR A 45 6.19 -15.68 -11.67
N ALA A 46 6.92 -14.99 -12.56
CA ALA A 46 7.13 -13.55 -12.45
C ALA A 46 5.80 -12.77 -12.54
N ILE A 47 4.92 -13.15 -13.48
CA ILE A 47 3.57 -12.56 -13.62
C ILE A 47 2.75 -12.77 -12.34
N ALA A 48 2.79 -13.98 -11.77
CA ALA A 48 2.07 -14.30 -10.55
C ALA A 48 2.56 -13.47 -9.34
N GLU A 49 3.86 -13.29 -9.19
CA GLU A 49 4.44 -12.46 -8.13
C GLU A 49 4.10 -10.98 -8.30
N LEU A 50 4.13 -10.45 -9.53
CA LEU A 50 3.70 -9.06 -9.78
C LEU A 50 2.24 -8.84 -9.35
N ARG A 51 1.35 -9.75 -9.73
CA ARG A 51 -0.07 -9.70 -9.33
C ARG A 51 -0.25 -9.86 -7.83
N ARG A 52 0.55 -10.70 -7.19
CA ARG A 52 0.53 -10.86 -5.72
C ARG A 52 0.97 -9.57 -5.03
N CYS A 53 2.03 -8.94 -5.51
CA CYS A 53 2.53 -7.68 -4.97
C CYS A 53 1.50 -6.55 -5.14
N ALA A 54 0.84 -6.48 -6.30
CA ALA A 54 -0.25 -5.53 -6.54
C ALA A 54 -1.37 -5.67 -5.50
N ARG A 55 -1.85 -6.90 -5.25
CA ARG A 55 -2.87 -7.17 -4.22
C ARG A 55 -2.43 -6.74 -2.83
N LEU A 56 -1.17 -6.98 -2.45
CA LEU A 56 -0.66 -6.55 -1.14
C LEU A 56 -0.68 -5.03 -1.00
N HIS A 57 -0.36 -4.29 -2.06
CA HIS A 57 -0.45 -2.83 -2.05
C HIS A 57 -1.90 -2.33 -1.94
N ASP A 58 -2.84 -2.96 -2.66
CA ASP A 58 -4.25 -2.60 -2.57
C ASP A 58 -4.86 -2.97 -1.21
N ASP A 59 -4.53 -4.14 -0.66
CA ASP A 59 -4.92 -4.56 0.69
C ASP A 59 -4.39 -3.58 1.75
N ALA A 60 -3.13 -3.16 1.64
CA ALA A 60 -2.55 -2.16 2.52
C ALA A 60 -3.28 -0.81 2.43
N ALA A 61 -3.60 -0.36 1.21
CA ALA A 61 -4.38 0.85 0.99
C ALA A 61 -5.77 0.75 1.64
N ALA A 62 -6.45 -0.40 1.49
CA ALA A 62 -7.77 -0.64 2.07
C ALA A 62 -7.74 -0.71 3.60
N VAL A 63 -6.70 -1.30 4.20
CA VAL A 63 -6.51 -1.30 5.66
C VAL A 63 -6.32 0.13 6.18
N LEU A 64 -5.48 0.92 5.52
CA LEU A 64 -5.24 2.31 5.91
C LEU A 64 -6.50 3.17 5.77
N GLU A 65 -7.29 2.97 4.72
CA GLU A 65 -8.55 3.69 4.52
C GLU A 65 -9.57 3.37 5.62
N ARG A 66 -9.73 2.08 5.96
CA ARG A 66 -10.59 1.66 7.08
C ARG A 66 -10.11 2.23 8.42
N HIS A 67 -8.80 2.24 8.66
CA HIS A 67 -8.24 2.80 9.89
C HIS A 67 -8.48 4.32 9.96
N HIS A 68 -8.30 5.03 8.85
CA HIS A 68 -8.58 6.45 8.79
C HIS A 68 -10.07 6.75 9.05
N GLN A 69 -10.98 6.01 8.42
CA GLN A 69 -12.42 6.14 8.65
C GLN A 69 -12.78 5.86 10.10
N ALA A 70 -12.21 4.83 10.72
CA ALA A 70 -12.44 4.51 12.12
C ALA A 70 -11.94 5.64 13.05
N ALA A 71 -10.78 6.25 12.76
CA ALA A 71 -10.26 7.38 13.51
C ALA A 71 -11.17 8.61 13.40
N LEU A 72 -11.74 8.88 12.22
CA LEU A 72 -12.70 9.98 12.02
C LEU A 72 -14.03 9.74 12.74
N MET A 73 -14.47 8.48 12.86
CA MET A 73 -15.73 8.11 13.52
C MET A 73 -15.62 7.94 15.04
N ASN A 74 -14.41 8.03 15.61
CA ASN A 74 -14.17 7.90 17.04
C ASN A 74 -13.61 9.21 17.63
N PRO A 75 -14.46 10.24 17.89
CA PRO A 75 -14.02 11.56 18.33
C PRO A 75 -13.34 11.57 19.71
N VAL A 76 -13.52 10.50 20.50
CA VAL A 76 -12.95 10.36 21.85
C VAL A 76 -11.41 10.34 21.81
N GLY A 77 -10.80 9.76 20.77
CA GLY A 77 -9.34 9.76 20.63
C GLY A 77 -8.78 11.15 20.27
N HIS A 78 -9.50 11.90 19.43
CA HIS A 78 -9.08 13.25 19.03
C HIS A 78 -9.21 14.25 20.17
N MET A 79 -10.28 14.16 20.97
CA MET A 79 -10.44 14.98 22.17
C MET A 79 -9.43 14.62 23.27
N ALA A 80 -9.02 13.36 23.38
CA ALA A 80 -8.00 12.94 24.33
C ALA A 80 -6.60 13.48 23.97
N ASP A 81 -6.20 13.43 22.70
CA ASP A 81 -4.93 14.02 22.25
C ASP A 81 -4.93 15.55 22.38
N GLU A 82 -6.06 16.22 22.11
CA GLU A 82 -6.21 17.66 22.31
C GLU A 82 -6.14 18.04 23.80
N ALA A 83 -6.78 17.26 24.67
CA ALA A 83 -6.71 17.45 26.11
C ALA A 83 -5.28 17.23 26.67
N VAL A 84 -4.56 16.22 26.17
CA VAL A 84 -3.16 15.97 26.54
C VAL A 84 -2.26 17.12 26.07
N GLY A 85 -2.43 17.59 24.84
CA GLY A 85 -1.69 18.75 24.32
C GLY A 85 -1.95 20.03 25.10
N ALA A 86 -3.19 20.25 25.57
CA ALA A 86 -3.52 21.38 26.43
C ALA A 86 -2.86 21.28 27.82
N VAL A 87 -2.76 20.08 28.39
CA VAL A 87 -2.09 19.85 29.68
C VAL A 87 -0.58 20.07 29.56
N ASP A 88 0.06 19.59 28.50
CA ASP A 88 1.48 19.84 28.23
C ASP A 88 1.79 21.32 28.00
N GLY A 89 0.89 22.05 27.31
CA GLY A 89 1.00 23.50 27.14
C GLY A 89 0.95 24.26 28.47
N LEU A 90 0.05 23.86 29.39
CA LEU A 90 -0.03 24.44 30.72
C LEU A 90 1.20 24.10 31.58
N ALA A 91 1.70 22.87 31.51
CA ALA A 91 2.91 22.45 32.22
C ALA A 91 4.14 23.24 31.75
N SER A 92 4.25 23.51 30.45
CA SER A 92 5.32 24.34 29.87
C SER A 92 5.22 25.80 30.33
N LEU A 93 4.01 26.36 30.45
CA LEU A 93 3.77 27.73 30.90
C LEU A 93 4.13 27.92 32.38
N VAL A 94 3.83 26.93 33.22
CA VAL A 94 4.18 26.94 34.65
C VAL A 94 5.68 26.71 34.86
N GLY A 95 6.31 25.85 34.07
CA GLY A 95 7.75 25.59 34.14
C GLY A 95 8.64 26.74 33.66
N GLY A 96 8.13 27.65 32.82
CA GLY A 96 8.85 28.86 32.39
C GLY A 96 8.71 30.07 33.32
N LEU A 97 7.90 29.96 34.37
CA LEU A 97 7.59 31.04 35.33
C LEU A 97 8.30 30.88 36.69
N LEU A 98 9.06 29.79 36.87
CA LEU A 98 9.94 29.50 38.01
C LEU A 98 11.41 29.63 37.59
#